data_AF-A0A948JU68-F1
#
_entry.id   AF-A0A948JU68-F1
#
_cell.length_a   1.000
_cell.length_b   1.000
_cell.length_c   1.000
_cell.angle_alpha   90.00
_cell.angle_beta   90.00
_cell.angle_gamma   90.00
#
_symmetry.space_group_name_H-M   'P 1'
#
loop_
_entity.id
_entity.type
_entity.pdbx_description
1 polymer ?
#
loop_
_entity_poly.entity_id
_entity_poly.type
_entity_poly.pdbx_seq_one_letter_code
_entity_poly.pdbx_strand_id
1 'polypeptide(L)'
;MSVSALASGTKQTITIPRDERRDKPTKIMVSENRHIVLHAEEQSCSDFVMHINDANLNLAVVIENGAELTVHLLVQGGVIRQSGRVGENAKLHWKNETLGSNVKQELVSEVEGTGSESSVHWIFRACKNDQLELSAKNIFKAANGRGEMIVKGVAEDHAKVSCNGMIEVGEGGVGSDVFLKEDILMLDKTAKVDALPGLEIKTNDVKASHTASVRHVSPEEIFYFASRGVDKQKAREMYREGFLGNS
;
A
#
# COMPACT_ATOMS: atom_id res chain seq x y z
N MET A 1 -24.95 5.15 -13.61
CA MET A 1 -24.55 5.94 -14.79
C MET A 1 -23.27 5.35 -15.33
N SER A 2 -23.29 4.79 -16.53
CA SER A 2 -22.14 4.16 -17.19
C SER A 2 -21.24 5.23 -17.81
N VAL A 3 -19.97 5.30 -17.39
CA VAL A 3 -18.98 6.21 -18.00
C VAL A 3 -18.36 5.51 -19.21
N SER A 4 -18.41 6.19 -20.36
CA SER A 4 -17.86 5.79 -21.66
C SER A 4 -16.34 5.63 -21.62
N ALA A 5 -15.83 4.64 -22.36
CA ALA A 5 -14.40 4.42 -22.59
C ALA A 5 -13.74 5.67 -23.22
N LEU A 6 -12.70 6.20 -22.59
CA LEU A 6 -11.88 7.30 -23.10
C LEU A 6 -10.47 6.76 -23.37
N ALA A 7 -9.92 7.15 -24.51
CA ALA A 7 -8.65 6.68 -25.06
C ALA A 7 -7.46 6.80 -24.08
N SER A 8 -6.55 5.84 -24.15
CA SER A 8 -5.29 5.84 -23.41
C SER A 8 -4.49 7.13 -23.70
N GLY A 9 -4.19 7.91 -22.66
CA GLY A 9 -3.25 9.04 -22.74
C GLY A 9 -3.75 10.38 -22.20
N THR A 10 -5.06 10.55 -21.95
CA THR A 10 -5.59 11.80 -21.38
C THR A 10 -5.63 11.72 -19.85
N LYS A 11 -5.08 12.73 -19.17
CA LYS A 11 -5.21 12.89 -17.72
C LYS A 11 -6.69 13.09 -17.36
N GLN A 12 -7.22 12.21 -16.52
CA GLN A 12 -8.58 12.27 -15.99
C GLN A 12 -8.55 12.82 -14.57
N THR A 13 -9.24 13.92 -14.30
CA THR A 13 -9.40 14.45 -12.94
C THR A 13 -10.77 14.08 -12.39
N ILE A 14 -10.82 13.58 -11.16
CA ILE A 14 -12.04 13.31 -10.39
C ILE A 14 -11.98 14.18 -9.14
N THR A 15 -12.89 15.15 -9.07
CA THR A 15 -12.98 16.06 -7.93
C THR A 15 -14.10 15.63 -6.98
N ILE A 16 -13.83 15.76 -5.69
CA ILE A 16 -14.79 15.65 -4.60
C ILE A 16 -14.95 17.08 -4.06
N PRO A 17 -16.08 17.75 -4.37
CA PRO A 17 -16.36 19.11 -3.95
C PRO A 17 -16.24 19.33 -2.45
N ARG A 18 -15.95 20.57 -2.05
CA ARG A 18 -15.89 21.01 -0.66
C ARG A 18 -17.14 20.57 0.10
N ASP A 19 -16.93 20.11 1.34
CA ASP A 19 -17.97 19.62 2.26
C ASP A 19 -18.75 18.38 1.77
N GLU A 20 -18.47 17.84 0.58
CA GLU A 20 -19.16 16.67 0.06
C GLU A 20 -18.68 15.41 0.79
N ARG A 21 -19.65 14.62 1.27
CA ARG A 21 -19.39 13.30 1.86
C ARG A 21 -20.01 12.20 0.99
N ARG A 22 -19.18 11.26 0.57
CA ARG A 22 -19.58 10.06 -0.19
C ARG A 22 -19.43 8.81 0.66
N ASP A 23 -20.55 8.27 1.12
CA ASP A 23 -20.56 7.06 1.96
C ASP A 23 -20.30 5.76 1.19
N LYS A 24 -20.36 5.81 -0.14
CA LYS A 24 -20.14 4.63 -1.00
C LYS A 24 -18.85 4.78 -1.78
N PRO A 25 -17.99 3.74 -1.81
CA PRO A 25 -16.75 3.81 -2.56
C PRO A 25 -17.01 3.94 -4.06
N THR A 26 -16.30 4.86 -4.70
CA THR A 26 -16.28 4.99 -6.15
C THR A 26 -15.38 3.91 -6.74
N LYS A 27 -15.94 3.04 -7.58
CA LYS A 27 -15.21 1.93 -8.20
C LYS A 27 -14.69 2.30 -9.58
N ILE A 28 -13.42 2.02 -9.85
CA ILE A 28 -12.77 2.30 -11.14
C ILE A 28 -12.06 1.04 -11.64
N MET A 29 -12.34 0.64 -12.88
CA MET A 29 -11.61 -0.43 -13.54
C MET A 29 -10.53 0.18 -14.44
N VAL A 30 -9.30 -0.29 -14.31
CA VAL A 30 -8.15 0.14 -15.12
C VAL A 30 -7.65 -1.07 -15.91
N SER A 31 -8.08 -1.17 -17.16
CA SER A 31 -7.70 -2.24 -18.11
C SER A 31 -6.81 -1.74 -19.25
N GLU A 32 -6.40 -0.48 -19.19
CA GLU A 32 -5.55 0.19 -20.17
C GLU A 32 -4.73 1.27 -19.44
N ASN A 33 -3.71 1.81 -20.11
CA ASN A 33 -2.86 2.83 -19.50
C ASN A 33 -3.67 4.09 -19.14
N ARG A 34 -3.69 4.46 -17.86
CA ARG A 34 -4.41 5.64 -17.37
C ARG A 34 -3.54 6.58 -16.54
N HIS A 35 -3.86 7.86 -16.62
CA HIS A 35 -3.39 8.89 -15.71
C HIS A 35 -4.61 9.48 -15.01
N ILE A 36 -4.75 9.23 -13.71
CA ILE A 36 -5.89 9.67 -12.90
C ILE A 36 -5.38 10.66 -11.85
N VAL A 37 -6.13 11.72 -11.64
CA VAL A 37 -5.94 12.64 -10.51
C VAL A 37 -7.20 12.65 -9.67
N LEU A 38 -7.07 12.28 -8.41
CA LEU A 38 -8.12 12.48 -7.41
C LEU A 38 -7.84 13.78 -6.69
N HIS A 39 -8.84 14.65 -6.61
CA HIS A 39 -8.75 15.92 -5.90
C HIS A 39 -9.89 16.00 -4.91
N ALA A 40 -9.57 15.90 -3.62
CA ALA A 40 -10.53 16.08 -2.54
C ALA A 40 -10.41 17.52 -2.03
N GLU A 41 -11.44 18.33 -2.24
CA GLU A 41 -11.49 19.70 -1.75
C GLU A 41 -11.72 19.73 -0.23
N GLU A 42 -11.56 20.91 0.37
CA GLU A 42 -11.65 21.09 1.83
C GLU A 42 -12.86 20.37 2.47
N GLN A 43 -12.61 19.73 3.62
CA GLN A 43 -13.64 19.04 4.42
C GLN A 43 -14.41 17.92 3.69
N SER A 44 -14.01 17.55 2.48
CA SER A 44 -14.65 16.48 1.72
C SER A 44 -14.24 15.10 2.21
N CYS A 45 -15.06 14.09 1.94
CA CYS A 45 -14.82 12.71 2.37
C CYS A 45 -15.25 11.74 1.27
N SER A 46 -14.37 10.83 0.86
CA SER A 46 -14.72 9.79 -0.13
C SER A 46 -13.77 8.60 -0.09
N ASP A 47 -14.26 7.46 -0.56
CA ASP A 47 -13.45 6.26 -0.79
C ASP A 47 -13.38 5.93 -2.29
N PHE A 48 -12.24 5.42 -2.72
CA PHE A 48 -12.03 4.88 -4.06
C PHE A 48 -11.54 3.44 -3.99
N VAL A 49 -12.06 2.60 -4.88
CA VAL A 49 -11.56 1.24 -5.08
C VAL A 49 -11.22 1.11 -6.56
N MET A 50 -9.96 0.86 -6.87
CA MET A 50 -9.50 0.67 -8.25
C MET A 50 -8.97 -0.74 -8.45
N HIS A 51 -9.39 -1.38 -9.52
CA HIS A 51 -8.89 -2.69 -9.93
C HIS A 51 -8.02 -2.50 -11.17
N ILE A 52 -6.77 -2.94 -11.07
CA ILE A 52 -5.75 -2.80 -12.11
C ILE A 52 -5.37 -4.21 -12.56
N ASN A 53 -5.61 -4.52 -13.83
CA ASN A 53 -5.29 -5.81 -14.42
C ASN A 53 -4.40 -5.59 -15.65
N ASP A 54 -3.14 -6.01 -15.56
CA ASP A 54 -2.15 -5.97 -16.63
C ASP A 54 -2.07 -4.60 -17.34
N ALA A 55 -2.17 -3.52 -16.56
CA ALA A 55 -2.23 -2.14 -17.06
C ALA A 55 -1.34 -1.20 -16.26
N ASN A 56 -0.92 -0.09 -16.89
CA ASN A 56 -0.15 0.93 -16.19
C ASN A 56 -1.07 2.03 -15.63
N LEU A 57 -0.80 2.45 -14.39
CA LEU A 57 -1.54 3.52 -13.73
C LEU A 57 -0.55 4.57 -13.23
N ASN A 58 -0.80 5.84 -13.57
CA ASN A 58 -0.24 6.98 -12.86
C ASN A 58 -1.37 7.66 -12.09
N LEU A 59 -1.36 7.53 -10.77
CA LEU A 59 -2.37 8.07 -9.87
C LEU A 59 -1.77 9.18 -9.03
N ALA A 60 -2.26 10.40 -9.19
CA ALA A 60 -1.97 11.49 -8.27
C ALA A 60 -3.19 11.75 -7.38
N VAL A 61 -2.96 11.99 -6.10
CA VAL A 61 -3.98 12.31 -5.11
C VAL A 61 -3.59 13.60 -4.43
N VAL A 62 -4.50 14.57 -4.47
CA VAL A 62 -4.36 15.85 -3.77
C VAL A 62 -5.55 15.97 -2.83
N ILE A 63 -5.28 16.07 -1.52
CA ILE A 63 -6.32 16.30 -0.53
C ILE A 63 -6.08 17.64 0.18
N GLU A 64 -7.09 18.48 0.17
CA GLU A 64 -7.08 19.80 0.81
C GLU A 64 -7.39 19.72 2.30
N ASN A 65 -7.44 20.87 2.97
CA ASN A 65 -7.50 20.97 4.42
C ASN A 65 -8.76 20.28 4.98
N GLY A 66 -8.56 19.43 5.98
CA GLY A 66 -9.63 18.67 6.64
C GLY A 66 -10.31 17.61 5.79
N ALA A 67 -9.86 17.37 4.56
CA ALA A 67 -10.41 16.31 3.72
C ALA A 67 -9.94 14.92 4.17
N GLU A 68 -10.76 13.89 3.93
CA GLU A 68 -10.46 12.50 4.26
C GLU A 68 -10.67 11.61 3.02
N LEU A 69 -9.65 10.88 2.62
CA LEU A 69 -9.71 10.02 1.45
C LEU A 69 -9.10 8.65 1.70
N THR A 70 -9.84 7.59 1.37
CA THR A 70 -9.28 6.24 1.27
C THR A 70 -9.13 5.83 -0.19
N VAL A 71 -7.95 5.36 -0.56
CA VAL A 71 -7.67 4.82 -1.90
C VAL A 71 -7.25 3.37 -1.77
N HIS A 72 -8.13 2.47 -2.20
CA HIS A 72 -7.87 1.05 -2.29
C HIS A 72 -7.50 0.67 -3.73
N LEU A 73 -6.30 0.14 -3.96
CA LEU A 73 -5.90 -0.48 -5.21
C LEU A 73 -5.81 -2.01 -5.07
N LEU A 74 -6.48 -2.73 -5.96
CA LEU A 74 -6.28 -4.16 -6.19
C LEU A 74 -5.50 -4.31 -7.50
N VAL A 75 -4.26 -4.81 -7.40
CA VAL A 75 -3.29 -4.83 -8.50
C VAL A 75 -2.92 -6.27 -8.86
N GLN A 76 -3.11 -6.60 -10.13
CA GLN A 76 -2.65 -7.84 -10.75
C GLN A 76 -1.96 -7.50 -12.07
N GLY A 77 -0.62 -7.39 -12.04
CA GLY A 77 0.19 -7.05 -13.21
C GLY A 77 0.25 -5.55 -13.54
N GLY A 78 1.37 -5.12 -14.13
CA GLY A 78 1.56 -3.76 -14.66
C GLY A 78 2.52 -2.88 -13.86
N VAL A 79 2.64 -1.61 -14.29
CA VAL A 79 3.46 -0.58 -13.62
C VAL A 79 2.57 0.51 -13.03
N ILE A 80 2.56 0.61 -11.71
CA ILE A 80 1.70 1.51 -10.96
C ILE A 80 2.58 2.56 -10.27
N ARG A 81 2.24 3.83 -10.44
CA ARG A 81 2.84 4.95 -9.71
C ARG A 81 1.73 5.71 -8.99
N GLN A 82 1.92 5.92 -7.70
CA GLN A 82 1.01 6.65 -6.84
C GLN A 82 1.76 7.83 -6.22
N SER A 83 1.19 9.02 -6.29
CA SER A 83 1.66 10.19 -5.56
C SER A 83 0.54 10.82 -4.74
N GLY A 84 0.85 11.25 -3.52
CA GLY A 84 -0.08 11.90 -2.60
C GLY A 84 0.46 13.23 -2.12
N ARG A 85 -0.39 14.25 -2.02
CA ARG A 85 -0.13 15.50 -1.30
C ARG A 85 -1.26 15.76 -0.33
N VAL A 86 -0.90 15.93 0.95
CA VAL A 86 -1.85 16.01 2.06
C VAL A 86 -1.80 17.39 2.71
N GLY A 87 -2.92 18.12 2.63
CA GLY A 87 -3.15 19.42 3.26
C GLY A 87 -3.31 19.36 4.78
N GLU A 88 -3.62 20.48 5.42
CA GLU A 88 -3.67 20.62 6.88
C GLU A 88 -4.87 19.88 7.50
N ASN A 89 -4.65 19.20 8.62
CA ASN A 89 -5.65 18.39 9.33
C ASN A 89 -6.37 17.37 8.42
N ALA A 90 -5.76 16.99 7.29
CA ALA A 90 -6.32 16.08 6.30
C ALA A 90 -5.82 14.66 6.55
N LYS A 91 -6.55 13.66 6.02
CA LYS A 91 -6.22 12.24 6.18
C LYS A 91 -6.23 11.50 4.87
N LEU A 92 -5.13 10.80 4.57
CA LEU A 92 -4.99 9.97 3.39
C LEU A 92 -4.67 8.53 3.78
N HIS A 93 -5.55 7.61 3.40
CA HIS A 93 -5.40 6.19 3.66
C HIS A 93 -5.15 5.42 2.37
N TRP A 94 -3.93 4.95 2.18
CA TRP A 94 -3.55 4.07 1.07
C TRP A 94 -3.73 2.61 1.47
N LYS A 95 -4.51 1.86 0.69
CA LYS A 95 -4.68 0.42 0.84
C LYS A 95 -4.30 -0.25 -0.48
N ASN A 96 -3.19 -0.97 -0.49
CA ASN A 96 -2.72 -1.67 -1.69
C ASN A 96 -2.80 -3.17 -1.46
N GLU A 97 -3.42 -3.88 -2.40
CA GLU A 97 -3.42 -5.34 -2.49
C GLU A 97 -2.76 -5.74 -3.81
N THR A 98 -1.57 -6.35 -3.74
CA THR A 98 -0.84 -6.80 -4.93
C THR A 98 -0.84 -8.32 -5.00
N LEU A 99 -1.52 -8.88 -6.01
CA LEU A 99 -1.78 -10.31 -6.13
C LEU A 99 -1.12 -10.89 -7.39
N GLY A 100 0.05 -11.51 -7.22
CA GLY A 100 0.80 -12.22 -8.26
C GLY A 100 1.20 -11.37 -9.47
N SER A 101 1.61 -12.05 -10.55
CA SER A 101 2.11 -11.45 -11.81
C SER A 101 3.46 -10.74 -11.67
N ASN A 102 3.86 -10.05 -12.76
CA ASN A 102 5.00 -9.13 -12.77
C ASN A 102 4.48 -7.70 -12.49
N VAL A 103 4.75 -7.18 -11.30
CA VAL A 103 4.28 -5.85 -10.85
C VAL A 103 5.45 -5.00 -10.41
N LYS A 104 5.45 -3.74 -10.86
CA LYS A 104 6.25 -2.68 -10.26
C LYS A 104 5.31 -1.60 -9.73
N GLN A 105 5.29 -1.39 -8.44
CA GLN A 105 4.39 -0.44 -7.80
C GLN A 105 5.17 0.48 -6.86
N GLU A 106 5.03 1.77 -7.09
CA GLU A 106 5.70 2.83 -6.34
C GLU A 106 4.66 3.79 -5.77
N LEU A 107 4.77 4.08 -4.48
CA LEU A 107 3.92 5.04 -3.76
C LEU A 107 4.79 6.07 -3.06
N VAL A 108 4.51 7.35 -3.30
CA VAL A 108 5.08 8.47 -2.54
C VAL A 108 3.95 9.32 -1.97
N SER A 109 3.81 9.39 -0.66
CA SER A 109 2.83 10.24 0.02
C SER A 109 3.57 11.37 0.74
N GLU A 110 3.23 12.62 0.44
CA GLU A 110 3.83 13.80 1.06
C GLU A 110 2.81 14.52 1.94
N VAL A 111 3.10 14.58 3.23
CA VAL A 111 2.31 15.27 4.25
C VAL A 111 2.85 16.69 4.41
N GLU A 112 2.17 17.63 3.77
CA GLU A 112 2.56 19.04 3.67
C GLU A 112 1.85 19.92 4.70
N GLY A 113 0.70 19.47 5.21
CA GLY A 113 -0.08 20.17 6.22
C GLY A 113 0.19 19.72 7.65
N THR A 114 0.07 20.66 8.58
CA THR A 114 0.18 20.39 10.03
C THR A 114 -0.99 19.53 10.51
N GLY A 115 -0.73 18.65 11.48
CA GLY A 115 -1.78 17.87 12.15
C GLY A 115 -2.41 16.77 11.28
N SER A 116 -1.79 16.44 10.15
CA SER A 116 -2.34 15.54 9.14
C SER A 116 -1.91 14.09 9.30
N GLU A 117 -2.67 13.19 8.69
CA GLU A 117 -2.47 11.75 8.78
C GLU A 117 -2.25 11.13 7.39
N SER A 118 -1.29 10.21 7.31
CA SER A 118 -1.03 9.45 6.10
C SER A 118 -0.70 8.01 6.46
N SER A 119 -1.60 7.07 6.12
CA SER A 119 -1.41 5.65 6.36
C SER A 119 -1.18 4.88 5.06
N VAL A 120 -0.32 3.88 5.10
CA VAL A 120 -0.03 2.96 4.00
C VAL A 120 -0.17 1.54 4.49
N HIS A 121 -1.23 0.86 4.07
CA HIS A 121 -1.42 -0.56 4.31
C HIS A 121 -1.24 -1.30 3.00
N TRP A 122 -0.29 -2.24 2.99
CA TRP A 122 0.05 -2.98 1.78
C TRP A 122 0.09 -4.48 2.05
N ILE A 123 -0.83 -5.20 1.42
CA ILE A 123 -0.84 -6.66 1.41
C ILE A 123 -0.33 -7.16 0.06
N PHE A 124 0.57 -8.14 0.06
CA PHE A 124 0.96 -8.81 -1.17
C PHE A 124 0.99 -10.33 -1.06
N ARG A 125 0.76 -10.98 -2.20
CA ARG A 125 0.98 -12.41 -2.39
C ARG A 125 1.73 -12.65 -3.69
N ALA A 126 2.81 -13.42 -3.63
CA ALA A 126 3.59 -13.84 -4.79
C ALA A 126 3.78 -15.35 -4.78
N CYS A 127 3.57 -16.01 -5.93
CA CYS A 127 3.70 -17.46 -6.08
C CYS A 127 4.41 -17.84 -7.39
N LYS A 128 4.70 -19.12 -7.61
CA LYS A 128 5.30 -19.62 -8.85
C LYS A 128 6.53 -18.83 -9.28
N ASN A 129 6.43 -18.01 -10.33
CA ASN A 129 7.51 -17.20 -10.88
C ASN A 129 7.21 -15.69 -10.82
N ASP A 130 6.27 -15.28 -9.97
CA ASP A 130 5.87 -13.89 -9.81
C ASP A 130 7.07 -13.01 -9.41
N GLN A 131 7.08 -11.77 -9.90
CA GLN A 131 8.09 -10.77 -9.60
C GLN A 131 7.41 -9.48 -9.15
N LEU A 132 7.61 -9.11 -7.90
CA LEU A 132 7.03 -7.90 -7.31
C LEU A 132 8.16 -6.94 -6.91
N GLU A 133 8.12 -5.73 -7.44
CA GLU A 133 8.93 -4.59 -6.99
C GLU A 133 8.01 -3.57 -6.33
N LEU A 134 8.01 -3.54 -5.00
CA LEU A 134 7.09 -2.72 -4.19
C LEU A 134 7.89 -1.68 -3.42
N SER A 135 7.53 -0.41 -3.57
CA SER A 135 8.20 0.70 -2.89
C SER A 135 7.17 1.68 -2.36
N ALA A 136 7.23 2.00 -1.07
CA ALA A 136 6.40 3.00 -0.43
C ALA A 136 7.28 3.99 0.34
N LYS A 137 7.08 5.28 0.09
CA LYS A 137 7.70 6.36 0.84
C LYS A 137 6.63 7.30 1.40
N ASN A 138 6.61 7.49 2.72
CA ASN A 138 5.71 8.42 3.40
C ASN A 138 6.55 9.55 4.01
N ILE A 139 6.35 10.79 3.58
CA ILE A 139 7.21 11.93 3.87
C ILE A 139 6.43 12.96 4.69
N PHE A 140 6.84 13.20 5.92
CA PHE A 140 6.24 14.18 6.82
C PHE A 140 7.04 15.48 6.77
N LYS A 141 6.51 16.49 6.08
CA LYS A 141 7.16 17.80 5.87
C LYS A 141 6.69 18.86 6.87
N ALA A 142 5.53 18.66 7.49
CA ALA A 142 4.92 19.60 8.44
C ALA A 142 4.69 18.99 9.83
N ALA A 143 4.41 19.86 10.80
CA ALA A 143 4.39 19.50 12.21
C ALA A 143 3.21 18.59 12.59
N ASN A 144 3.37 17.85 13.68
CA ASN A 144 2.34 17.02 14.31
C ASN A 144 1.69 16.00 13.37
N GLY A 145 2.46 15.47 12.41
CA GLY A 145 1.99 14.46 11.49
C GLY A 145 1.82 13.09 12.16
N ARG A 146 0.84 12.31 11.72
CA ARG A 146 0.65 10.92 12.14
C ARG A 146 0.82 9.97 10.97
N GLY A 147 1.61 8.92 11.17
CA GLY A 147 1.94 7.99 10.11
C GLY A 147 1.94 6.55 10.54
N GLU A 148 1.35 5.70 9.71
CA GLU A 148 1.45 4.25 9.87
C GLU A 148 1.74 3.62 8.51
N MET A 149 2.78 2.80 8.43
CA MET A 149 3.07 1.97 7.26
C MET A 149 3.10 0.52 7.68
N ILE A 150 2.11 -0.26 7.27
CA ILE A 150 2.03 -1.70 7.51
C ILE A 150 2.14 -2.42 6.17
N VAL A 151 3.18 -3.23 6.03
CA VAL A 151 3.34 -4.14 4.90
C VAL A 151 3.24 -5.57 5.40
N LYS A 152 2.43 -6.37 4.72
CA LYS A 152 2.23 -7.78 5.04
C LYS A 152 2.25 -8.64 3.80
N GLY A 153 3.10 -9.66 3.79
CA GLY A 153 3.43 -10.37 2.57
C GLY A 153 3.47 -11.88 2.70
N VAL A 154 3.06 -12.59 1.66
CA VAL A 154 3.36 -14.02 1.51
C VAL A 154 4.08 -14.26 0.19
N ALA A 155 5.21 -14.96 0.24
CA ALA A 155 5.95 -15.41 -0.94
C ALA A 155 6.09 -16.94 -0.94
N GLU A 156 5.83 -17.56 -2.09
CA GLU A 156 5.87 -19.01 -2.27
C GLU A 156 6.49 -19.42 -3.62
N ASP A 157 7.00 -20.66 -3.69
CA ASP A 157 7.67 -21.27 -4.84
C ASP A 157 8.94 -20.50 -5.27
N HIS A 158 9.06 -20.09 -6.53
CA HIS A 158 10.21 -19.33 -7.05
C HIS A 158 9.95 -17.82 -7.13
N ALA A 159 8.93 -17.33 -6.41
CA ALA A 159 8.58 -15.92 -6.39
C ALA A 159 9.73 -15.05 -5.88
N LYS A 160 9.85 -13.86 -6.45
CA LYS A 160 10.83 -12.85 -6.05
C LYS A 160 10.12 -11.56 -5.70
N VAL A 161 10.37 -11.04 -4.51
CA VAL A 161 9.79 -9.80 -4.03
C VAL A 161 10.90 -8.88 -3.53
N SER A 162 10.93 -7.64 -4.01
CA SER A 162 11.61 -6.55 -3.32
C SER A 162 10.56 -5.63 -2.71
N CYS A 163 10.72 -5.32 -1.43
CA CYS A 163 9.81 -4.50 -0.66
C CYS A 163 10.60 -3.43 0.08
N ASN A 164 10.41 -2.17 -0.29
CA ASN A 164 11.08 -1.03 0.30
C ASN A 164 10.06 -0.12 0.97
N GLY A 165 9.93 -0.20 2.29
CA GLY A 165 9.16 0.75 3.09
C GLY A 165 10.06 1.85 3.65
N MET A 166 9.71 3.12 3.44
CA MET A 166 10.44 4.26 3.99
C MET A 166 9.49 5.26 4.62
N ILE A 167 9.77 5.67 5.86
CA ILE A 167 9.18 6.89 6.44
C ILE A 167 10.28 7.94 6.59
N GLU A 168 10.05 9.10 6.00
CA GLU A 168 10.91 10.27 6.17
C GLU A 168 10.17 11.31 7.01
N VAL A 169 10.83 11.82 8.05
CA VAL A 169 10.38 13.00 8.78
C VAL A 169 11.36 14.13 8.49
N GLY A 170 10.90 15.12 7.72
CA GLY A 170 11.68 16.29 7.34
C GLY A 170 11.91 17.26 8.50
N GLU A 171 12.69 18.31 8.28
CA GLU A 171 13.03 19.31 9.31
C GLU A 171 11.78 19.97 9.93
N GLY A 172 10.74 20.21 9.13
CA GLY A 172 9.46 20.75 9.57
C GLY A 172 8.53 19.74 10.26
N GLY A 173 8.89 18.45 10.29
CA GLY A 173 8.08 17.35 10.81
C GLY A 173 8.05 17.22 12.34
N VAL A 174 8.29 18.31 13.07
CA VAL A 174 8.34 18.33 14.53
C VAL A 174 7.02 17.83 15.14
N GLY A 175 7.10 17.04 16.21
CA GLY A 175 5.94 16.44 16.88
C GLY A 175 5.31 15.26 16.13
N SER A 176 5.92 14.76 15.06
CA SER A 176 5.35 13.63 14.30
C SER A 176 5.44 12.31 15.08
N ASP A 177 4.39 11.48 14.94
CA ASP A 177 4.30 10.13 15.50
C ASP A 177 4.11 9.13 14.36
N VAL A 178 5.16 8.35 14.08
CA VAL A 178 5.23 7.48 12.92
C VAL A 178 5.68 6.06 13.27
N PHE A 179 5.02 5.07 12.66
CA PHE A 179 5.33 3.66 12.84
C PHE A 179 5.39 2.93 11.51
N LEU A 180 6.43 2.10 11.33
CA LEU A 180 6.59 1.21 10.18
C LEU A 180 6.65 -0.26 10.65
N LYS A 181 5.90 -1.12 9.98
CA LYS A 181 5.88 -2.56 10.24
C LYS A 181 5.89 -3.35 8.95
N GLU A 182 6.83 -4.28 8.83
CA GLU A 182 6.87 -5.25 7.73
C GLU A 182 6.81 -6.67 8.30
N ASP A 183 5.77 -7.44 7.96
CA ASP A 183 5.64 -8.85 8.33
C ASP A 183 5.53 -9.70 7.07
N ILE A 184 6.55 -10.50 6.76
CA ILE A 184 6.59 -11.30 5.54
C ILE A 184 6.82 -12.78 5.85
N LEU A 185 5.98 -13.63 5.26
CA LEU A 185 6.04 -15.07 5.39
C LEU A 185 6.50 -15.72 4.08
N MET A 186 7.61 -16.45 4.12
CA MET A 186 8.08 -17.32 3.03
C MET A 186 7.67 -18.77 3.30
N LEU A 187 6.83 -19.35 2.42
CA LEU A 187 6.27 -20.70 2.60
C LEU A 187 7.21 -21.84 2.19
N ASP A 188 8.33 -21.52 1.55
CA ASP A 188 9.41 -22.44 1.22
C ASP A 188 10.75 -21.71 1.07
N LYS A 189 11.81 -22.51 0.88
CA LYS A 189 13.19 -22.05 0.73
C LYS A 189 13.50 -21.51 -0.67
N THR A 190 12.61 -21.71 -1.64
CA THR A 190 12.83 -21.31 -3.03
C THR A 190 12.42 -19.87 -3.29
N ALA A 191 11.49 -19.34 -2.48
CA ALA A 191 11.05 -17.96 -2.55
C ALA A 191 12.16 -17.02 -2.06
N LYS A 192 12.20 -15.82 -2.63
CA LYS A 192 13.15 -14.78 -2.22
C LYS A 192 12.40 -13.48 -1.94
N VAL A 193 12.70 -12.90 -0.80
CA VAL A 193 12.17 -11.61 -0.38
C VAL A 193 13.33 -10.76 0.12
N ASP A 194 13.53 -9.60 -0.51
CA ASP A 194 14.40 -8.55 -0.04
C ASP A 194 13.52 -7.45 0.57
N ALA A 195 13.56 -7.30 1.90
CA ALA A 195 12.77 -6.32 2.64
C ALA A 195 13.70 -5.27 3.25
N LEU A 196 13.50 -3.99 2.88
CA LEU A 196 14.34 -2.87 3.27
C LEU A 196 13.50 -1.77 3.95
N PRO A 197 13.14 -1.96 5.23
CA PRO A 197 12.48 -0.94 6.03
C PRO A 197 13.47 0.18 6.39
N GLY A 198 13.05 1.43 6.25
CA GLY A 198 13.87 2.60 6.55
C GLY A 198 13.12 3.69 7.30
N LEU A 199 13.86 4.37 8.18
CA LEU A 199 13.45 5.62 8.80
C LEU A 199 14.53 6.68 8.54
N GLU A 200 14.13 7.83 8.02
CA GLU A 200 14.99 8.99 7.83
C GLU A 200 14.44 10.17 8.63
N ILE A 201 15.07 10.50 9.75
CA ILE A 201 14.60 11.52 10.69
C ILE A 201 15.53 12.72 10.67
N LYS A 202 15.01 13.89 10.29
CA LYS A 202 15.75 15.15 10.14
C LYS A 202 15.42 16.19 11.22
N THR A 203 14.64 15.82 12.23
CA THR A 203 14.25 16.70 13.35
C THR A 203 14.22 15.94 14.68
N ASN A 204 14.35 16.65 15.81
CA ASN A 204 14.64 16.03 17.10
C ASN A 204 13.40 15.55 17.88
N ASP A 205 12.30 16.28 17.80
CA ASP A 205 11.08 15.97 18.55
C ASP A 205 10.15 15.12 17.68
N VAL A 206 10.41 13.81 17.65
CA VAL A 206 9.59 12.83 16.92
C VAL A 206 9.46 11.54 17.73
N LYS A 207 8.34 10.85 17.54
CA LYS A 207 8.21 9.44 17.88
C LYS A 207 8.27 8.66 16.58
N ALA A 208 9.32 7.88 16.41
CA ALA A 208 9.51 7.07 15.21
C ALA A 208 9.95 5.68 15.63
N SER A 209 9.29 4.65 15.11
CA SER A 209 9.72 3.27 15.31
C SER A 209 9.47 2.43 14.07
N HIS A 210 10.27 1.39 13.91
CA HIS A 210 10.08 0.41 12.86
C HIS A 210 10.25 -1.01 13.39
N THR A 211 9.53 -1.95 12.79
CA THR A 211 9.66 -3.37 13.05
C THR A 211 9.64 -4.11 11.72
N ALA A 212 10.48 -5.12 11.56
CA ALA A 212 10.45 -5.96 10.39
C ALA A 212 10.71 -7.41 10.77
N SER A 213 9.89 -8.29 10.25
CA SER A 213 10.00 -9.72 10.42
C SER A 213 9.87 -10.42 9.07
N VAL A 214 10.86 -11.26 8.77
CA VAL A 214 10.83 -12.14 7.61
C VAL A 214 10.98 -13.55 8.14
N ARG A 215 9.90 -14.34 8.03
CA ARG A 215 9.83 -15.69 8.59
C ARG A 215 9.73 -16.72 7.48
N HIS A 216 10.48 -17.80 7.62
CA HIS A 216 10.28 -19.00 6.82
C HIS A 216 9.39 -19.99 7.56
N VAL A 217 8.49 -20.66 6.84
CA VAL A 217 7.83 -21.86 7.36
C VAL A 217 8.82 -23.02 7.25
N SER A 218 9.13 -23.65 8.38
CA SER A 218 10.04 -24.80 8.41
C SER A 218 9.37 -26.06 7.82
N PRO A 219 10.15 -26.97 7.20
CA PRO A 219 9.63 -28.27 6.77
C PRO A 219 8.98 -29.06 7.92
N GLU A 220 9.48 -28.91 9.14
CA GLU A 220 8.97 -29.57 10.35
C GLU A 220 7.58 -29.06 10.73
N GLU A 221 7.35 -27.75 10.63
CA GLU A 221 6.03 -27.14 10.80
C GLU A 221 5.00 -27.68 9.82
N ILE A 222 5.38 -27.82 8.54
CA ILE A 222 4.52 -28.45 7.52
C ILE A 222 4.33 -29.95 7.80
N PHE A 223 5.36 -30.66 8.29
CA PHE A 223 5.26 -32.07 8.64
C PHE A 223 4.31 -32.33 9.82
N TYR A 224 4.22 -31.40 10.78
CA TYR A 224 3.26 -31.50 11.87
C TYR A 224 1.81 -31.58 11.37
N PHE A 225 1.45 -30.80 10.33
CA PHE A 225 0.14 -30.91 9.68
C PHE A 225 -0.08 -32.29 9.03
N ALA A 226 0.95 -32.84 8.38
CA ALA A 226 0.89 -34.19 7.80
C ALA A 226 0.60 -35.25 8.87
N SER A 227 1.15 -35.12 10.09
CA SER A 227 0.84 -36.04 11.21
C SER A 227 -0.62 -36.01 11.65
N ARG A 228 -1.36 -34.94 11.30
CA ARG A 228 -2.79 -34.77 11.56
C ARG A 228 -3.66 -35.07 10.33
N GLY A 229 -3.09 -35.68 9.29
CA GLY A 229 -3.80 -36.04 8.06
C GLY A 229 -4.05 -34.89 7.10
N VAL A 230 -3.41 -33.73 7.30
CA VAL A 230 -3.50 -32.58 6.40
C VAL A 230 -2.35 -32.64 5.42
N ASP A 231 -2.64 -32.71 4.12
CA ASP A 231 -1.59 -32.72 3.11
C ASP A 231 -0.81 -31.41 3.07
N LYS A 232 0.39 -31.46 2.48
CA LYS A 232 1.32 -30.34 2.41
C LYS A 232 0.74 -29.09 1.73
N GLN A 233 -0.06 -29.26 0.68
CA GLN A 233 -0.65 -28.14 -0.04
C GLN A 233 -1.70 -27.45 0.81
N LYS A 234 -2.54 -28.24 1.49
CA LYS A 234 -3.55 -27.71 2.40
C LYS A 234 -2.92 -27.03 3.63
N ALA A 235 -1.84 -27.58 4.16
CA ALA A 235 -1.09 -26.95 5.26
C ALA A 235 -0.55 -25.56 4.87
N ARG A 236 0.03 -25.42 3.67
CA ARG A 236 0.51 -24.13 3.15
C ARG A 236 -0.61 -23.12 2.97
N GLU A 237 -1.77 -23.56 2.49
CA GLU A 237 -2.96 -22.73 2.40
C GLU A 237 -3.43 -22.24 3.77
N MET A 238 -3.48 -23.13 4.78
CA MET A 238 -3.85 -22.75 6.14
C MET A 238 -2.86 -21.73 6.75
N TYR A 239 -1.55 -21.90 6.51
CA TYR A 239 -0.55 -20.92 6.93
C TYR A 239 -0.78 -19.56 6.27
N ARG A 240 -0.99 -19.55 4.95
CA ARG A 240 -1.25 -18.34 4.17
C ARG A 240 -2.50 -17.62 4.65
N GLU A 241 -3.61 -18.34 4.81
CA GLU A 241 -4.89 -17.79 5.27
C GLU A 241 -4.81 -17.30 6.71
N GLY A 242 -4.19 -18.05 7.61
CA GLY A 242 -4.02 -17.63 9.00
C GLY A 242 -3.10 -16.41 9.13
N PHE A 243 -2.06 -16.32 8.30
CA PHE A 243 -1.18 -15.16 8.27
C PHE A 243 -1.91 -13.94 7.71
N LEU A 244 -2.49 -14.02 6.50
CA LEU A 244 -3.14 -12.88 5.83
C LEU A 244 -4.55 -12.57 6.36
N GLY A 245 -5.22 -13.46 7.07
CA GLY A 245 -6.58 -13.24 7.58
C GLY A 245 -6.64 -12.34 8.82
N ASN A 246 -5.53 -12.20 9.55
CA ASN A 246 -5.40 -11.28 10.69
C ASN A 246 -4.86 -9.91 10.25
N SER A 247 -5.38 -9.36 9.15
CA SER A 247 -4.90 -8.10 8.52
C SER A 247 -6.01 -7.05 8.48
#